data_AF-A0A3A4NQH7-F1
#
_entry.id   AF-A0A3A4NQH7-F1
#
_cell.length_a   1.000
_cell.length_b   1.000
_cell.length_c   1.000
_cell.angle_alpha   90.00
_cell.angle_beta   90.00
_cell.angle_gamma   90.00
#
_symmetry.space_group_name_H-M   'P 1'
#
loop_
_entity.id
_entity.type
_entity.pdbx_description
1 polymer ?
#
loop_
_entity_poly.entity_id
_entity_poly.type
_entity_poly.pdbx_seq_one_letter_code
_entity_poly.pdbx_strand_id
1 'polypeptide(L)' 'MPNYRGVFKDALTIAAKEKLRAIDAVHVAFAAHYHCERFVTTDVHFKNLSALPVFLIDLSSVS' A
#
# COMPACT_ATOMS: atom_id res chain seq x y z
N MET A 1 -18.54 7.62 -13.43
CA MET A 1 -17.52 6.56 -13.35
C MET A 1 -16.53 6.95 -12.26
N PRO A 2 -16.12 6.03 -11.39
CA PRO A 2 -15.09 6.32 -10.39
C PRO A 2 -13.77 6.70 -11.08
N ASN A 3 -13.04 7.66 -10.52
CA ASN A 3 -11.81 8.21 -11.11
C ASN A 3 -10.61 7.27 -10.91
N TYR A 4 -10.63 6.11 -11.57
CA TYR A 4 -9.57 5.11 -11.47
C TYR A 4 -8.25 5.53 -12.14
N ARG A 5 -8.28 6.51 -13.06
CA ARG A 5 -7.07 7.03 -13.71
C ARG A 5 -6.12 7.68 -12.70
N GLY A 6 -6.65 8.35 -11.69
CA GLY A 6 -5.84 8.92 -10.60
C GLY A 6 -5.09 7.82 -9.84
N VAL A 7 -5.81 6.77 -9.43
CA VAL A 7 -5.24 5.65 -8.66
C VAL A 7 -4.06 4.99 -9.37
N PHE A 8 -4.17 4.70 -10.67
CA PHE A 8 -3.06 4.07 -11.39
C PHE A 8 -1.86 5.00 -11.60
N LYS A 9 -2.08 6.30 -11.70
CA LYS A 9 -1.00 7.29 -11.73
C LYS A 9 -0.28 7.33 -10.38
N ASP A 10 -1.04 7.35 -9.29
CA ASP A 10 -0.49 7.35 -7.93
C ASP A 10 0.24 6.03 -7.63
N ALA A 11 -0.30 4.90 -8.08
CA ALA A 11 0.35 3.59 -7.97
C ALA A 11 1.71 3.56 -8.67
N LEU A 12 1.83 4.17 -9.86
CA LEU A 12 3.12 4.28 -10.55
C LEU A 12 4.13 5.10 -9.73
N THR A 13 3.71 6.22 -9.16
CA THR A 13 4.55 7.05 -8.28
C THR A 13 4.95 6.30 -7.01
N ILE A 14 4.02 5.61 -6.36
CA ILE A 14 4.27 4.79 -5.17
C ILE A 14 5.24 3.65 -5.47
N ALA A 15 5.06 2.94 -6.59
CA ALA A 15 5.95 1.85 -6.99
C ALA A 15 7.40 2.33 -7.12
N ALA A 16 7.62 3.48 -7.75
CA ALA A 16 8.95 4.05 -7.92
C ALA A 16 9.55 4.53 -6.60
N LYS A 17 8.76 5.21 -5.75
CA LYS A 17 9.23 5.80 -4.49
C LYS A 17 9.54 4.73 -3.43
N GLU A 18 8.64 3.77 -3.28
CA GLU A 18 8.67 2.75 -2.22
C GLU A 18 9.34 1.44 -2.68
N LYS A 19 9.78 1.37 -3.95
CA LYS A 19 10.37 0.17 -4.58
C LYS A 19 9.44 -1.05 -4.49
N LEU A 20 8.14 -0.83 -4.62
CA LEU A 20 7.13 -1.88 -4.61
C LEU A 20 6.88 -2.45 -6.00
N ARG A 21 6.44 -3.70 -6.07
CA ARG A 21 5.91 -4.25 -7.32
C ARG A 21 4.62 -3.52 -7.69
N ALA A 22 4.29 -3.53 -8.98
CA ALA A 22 3.13 -2.80 -9.49
C ALA A 22 1.83 -3.14 -8.75
N ILE A 23 1.56 -4.43 -8.50
CA ILE A 23 0.34 -4.86 -7.79
C ILE A 23 0.30 -4.38 -6.34
N ASP A 24 1.44 -4.39 -5.66
CA ASP A 24 1.57 -3.94 -4.27
C ASP A 24 1.34 -2.43 -4.17
N ALA A 25 1.89 -1.66 -5.12
CA ALA A 25 1.67 -0.22 -5.20
C ALA A 25 0.21 0.14 -5.53
N VAL A 26 -0.50 -0.68 -6.32
CA VAL A 26 -1.93 -0.50 -6.60
C VAL A 26 -2.76 -0.64 -5.33
N HIS A 27 -2.48 -1.64 -4.49
CA HIS A 27 -3.19 -1.79 -3.20
C HIS A 27 -2.99 -0.57 -2.30
N VAL A 28 -1.75 -0.07 -2.21
CA VAL A 28 -1.45 1.14 -1.42
C VAL A 28 -2.14 2.38 -2.00
N ALA A 29 -2.13 2.54 -3.33
CA ALA A 29 -2.80 3.65 -4.00
C ALA A 29 -4.31 3.64 -3.75
N PHE A 30 -4.95 2.46 -3.78
CA PHE A 30 -6.36 2.35 -3.44
C PHE A 30 -6.65 2.68 -1.98
N ALA A 31 -5.83 2.19 -1.04
CA ALA A 31 -5.98 2.50 0.38
C ALA A 31 -5.86 4.02 0.64
N ALA A 32 -4.91 4.68 -0.01
CA ALA A 32 -4.75 6.13 0.06
C ALA A 32 -5.92 6.88 -0.60
N HIS A 33 -6.35 6.46 -1.79
CA HIS A 33 -7.45 7.08 -2.54
C HIS A 33 -8.78 7.07 -1.79
N TYR A 34 -9.06 5.98 -1.07
CA TYR A 34 -10.26 5.85 -0.24
C TYR A 34 -10.07 6.34 1.20
N HIS A 35 -8.98 7.05 1.49
CA HIS A 35 -8.68 7.63 2.80
C HIS A 35 -8.72 6.61 3.94
N CYS A 36 -8.23 5.39 3.71
CA CYS A 36 -8.07 4.42 4.78
C CYS A 36 -7.14 4.98 5.86
N GLU A 37 -7.44 4.69 7.14
CA GLU A 37 -6.62 5.18 8.25
C GLU A 37 -5.25 4.48 8.35
N ARG A 38 -5.21 3.18 8.01
CA ARG A 38 -4.02 2.33 8.13
C ARG A 38 -3.97 1.24 7.05
N PHE A 39 -2.77 0.81 6.69
CA PHE A 39 -2.53 -0.33 5.78
C PHE A 39 -2.15 -1.53 6.64
N VAL A 40 -3.07 -2.49 6.76
CA VAL A 40 -2.87 -3.71 7.54
C VAL A 40 -2.28 -4.79 6.64
N THR A 41 -1.18 -5.40 7.07
CA THR A 41 -0.50 -6.43 6.28
C THR A 41 0.29 -7.38 7.18
N THR A 42 0.61 -8.56 6.67
CA THR A 42 1.56 -9.50 7.27
C THR A 42 2.91 -9.47 6.55
N ASP A 43 3.02 -8.70 5.47
CA ASP A 43 4.19 -8.65 4.61
C ASP A 43 5.14 -7.52 5.02
N VAL A 44 6.34 -7.91 5.45
CA VAL A 44 7.42 -7.02 5.91
C VAL A 44 7.91 -6.04 4.84
N HIS A 45 7.66 -6.30 3.55
CA HIS A 45 8.05 -5.39 2.47
C HIS A 45 7.30 -4.06 2.51
N PHE A 46 6.15 -4.01 3.19
CA PHE A 46 5.35 -2.79 3.35
C PHE A 46 5.69 -2.01 4.62
N LYS A 47 6.68 -2.40 5.44
CA LYS A 47 6.90 -1.79 6.76
C LYS A 47 7.15 -0.27 6.75
N ASN A 48 7.58 0.29 5.61
CA ASN A 48 8.00 1.69 5.49
C ASN A 48 7.21 2.42 4.37
N LEU A 49 5.88 2.41 4.38
CA LEU A 49 5.11 3.22 3.44
C LEU A 49 5.05 4.69 3.87
N SER A 50 5.45 5.61 2.99
CA SER A 50 5.26 7.04 3.22
C SER A 50 3.83 7.52 2.93
N ALA A 51 3.06 6.76 2.15
CA ALA A 51 1.72 7.13 1.74
C ALA A 51 0.71 7.05 2.90
N LEU A 52 0.89 6.10 3.82
CA LEU A 52 -0.13 5.75 4.82
C LEU A 52 0.50 4.94 5.97
N PRO A 53 0.08 5.14 7.24
CA PRO A 53 0.56 4.34 8.38
C PRO A 53 0.37 2.83 8.19
N VAL A 54 1.37 2.04 8.58
CA VAL A 54 1.36 0.58 8.40
C VAL A 54 1.14 -0.11 9.73
N PHE A 55 0.24 -1.07 9.76
CA PHE A 55 0.08 -2.00 10.89
C PHE A 55 0.51 -3.39 10.42
N LEU A 56 1.72 -3.80 10.81
CA LEU A 56 2.27 -5.10 10.48
C LEU A 56 1.81 -6.13 11.52
N ILE A 57 1.12 -7.17 11.06
CA ILE A 57 0.75 -8.34 11.86
C ILE A 57 1.87 -9.36 11.73
N ASP A 58 2.60 -9.58 12.82
CA ASP A 58 3.62 -10.62 12.89
C ASP A 58 2.95 -11.98 13.17
N LEU A 59 2.99 -12.87 12.18
CA LEU A 59 2.47 -14.23 12.29
C LEU A 59 3.52 -15.26 12.74
N SER A 60 4.75 -14.85 13.04
CA SER A 60 5.82 -15.76 13.48
C SER A 60 5.49 -16.54 14.76
N SER A 61 4.60 -15.98 15.59
CA SER A 61 4.15 -16.58 16.85
C SER A 61 2.98 -17.57 16.71
N VAL A 62 2.38 -17.72 15.51
CA VAL A 62 1.20 -18.57 15.27
C VAL A 62 1.59 -19.95 14.73
N SER A 63 2.72 -20.49 15.21
CA SER A 63 3.24 -21.81 14.81
C SER A 63 2.99 -22.90 15.84
#